data_AF-A0A8X6L108-F1
#
_entry.id   AF-A0A8X6L108-F1
#
_cell.length_a   1.000
_cell.length_b   1.000
_cell.length_c   1.000
_cell.angle_alpha   90.00
_cell.angle_beta   90.00
_cell.angle_gamma   90.00
#
_symmetry.space_group_name_H-M   'P 1'
#
loop_
_entity.id
_entity.type
_entity.pdbx_description
1 polymer ?
#
loop_
_entity_poly.entity_id
_entity_poly.type
_entity_poly.pdbx_seq_one_letter_code
_entity_poly.pdbx_strand_id
1 'polypeptide(L)'
;MSEVNAVKIPVYNRPDPTLWFVMCESTFALATPKLITESLTKYNYIVAHLPPDSASLVRDVLMHPDATNPYAKIINELVNRSGELSQQEIWKLLSGEELGSRKPSKLLRNMKQCAKSLNIDNKQMTELFLQRFPSSVQTILTAVSDLTLNKDHNYMHLKIIFFYNSF
;
A
#
# COMPACT_ATOMS: atom_id res chain seq x y z
N MET A 1 10.60 41.17 -22.48
CA MET A 1 10.61 39.70 -22.26
C MET A 1 9.67 39.44 -21.10
N SER A 2 8.48 38.90 -21.36
CA SER A 2 7.56 38.50 -20.29
C SER A 2 8.17 37.32 -19.55
N GLU A 3 8.43 37.48 -18.25
CA GLU A 3 8.78 36.37 -17.37
C GLU A 3 7.71 35.29 -17.52
N VAL A 4 8.10 34.15 -18.08
CA VAL A 4 7.26 32.96 -18.05
C VAL A 4 7.31 32.50 -16.60
N ASN A 5 6.28 32.82 -15.82
CA ASN A 5 6.15 32.31 -14.46
C ASN A 5 6.10 30.78 -14.56
N ALA A 6 7.19 30.14 -14.15
CA ALA A 6 7.28 28.68 -14.13
C ALA A 6 6.20 28.15 -13.17
N VAL A 7 5.33 27.30 -13.69
CA VAL A 7 4.28 26.63 -12.90
C VAL A 7 4.95 25.80 -11.81
N LYS A 8 4.69 26.17 -10.56
CA LYS A 8 5.29 25.53 -9.39
C LYS A 8 4.48 24.30 -8.99
N ILE A 9 4.95 23.13 -9.39
CA ILE A 9 4.32 21.86 -9.05
C ILE A 9 4.59 21.53 -7.57
N PRO A 10 3.58 21.06 -6.81
CA PRO A 10 3.77 20.63 -5.43
C PRO A 10 4.71 19.43 -5.32
N VAL A 11 5.35 19.27 -4.17
CA VAL A 11 6.19 18.10 -3.87
C VAL A 11 5.35 16.83 -3.95
N TYR A 12 5.90 15.79 -4.57
CA TYR A 12 5.23 14.50 -4.74
C TYR A 12 4.81 13.88 -3.40
N ASN A 13 3.54 13.49 -3.30
CA ASN A 13 2.99 12.82 -2.12
C ASN A 13 2.94 11.31 -2.33
N ARG A 14 4.04 10.61 -1.99
CA ARG A 14 4.15 9.15 -2.16
C ARG A 14 3.05 8.35 -1.44
N PRO A 15 2.64 8.68 -0.19
CA PRO A 15 1.52 8.02 0.48
C PRO A 15 0.15 8.19 -0.18
N ASP A 16 -0.06 9.30 -0.91
CA ASP A 16 -1.34 9.59 -1.56
C ASP A 16 -1.11 10.30 -2.91
N PRO A 17 -0.79 9.53 -3.97
CA PRO A 17 -0.57 10.07 -5.31
C PRO A 17 -1.83 10.72 -5.88
N THR A 18 -3.02 10.22 -5.51
CA THR A 18 -4.31 10.77 -5.95
C THR A 18 -4.48 12.21 -5.47
N LEU A 19 -4.25 12.47 -4.18
CA LEU A 19 -4.28 13.83 -3.64
C LEU A 19 -3.24 14.73 -4.32
N TRP A 20 -2.05 14.21 -4.61
CA TRP A 20 -1.04 14.99 -5.33
C TRP A 20 -1.48 15.42 -6.72
N PHE A 21 -2.13 14.55 -7.49
CA PHE A 21 -2.66 14.93 -8.80
C PHE A 21 -3.77 15.98 -8.69
N VAL A 22 -4.62 15.94 -7.66
CA VAL A 22 -5.63 16.99 -7.39
C VAL A 22 -4.96 18.35 -7.13
N MET A 23 -3.87 18.37 -6.37
CA MET A 23 -3.10 19.60 -6.15
C MET A 23 -2.46 20.11 -7.45
N CYS A 24 -1.91 19.22 -8.28
CA CYS A 24 -1.34 19.58 -9.59
C CYS A 24 -2.39 20.19 -10.53
N GLU A 25 -3.60 19.63 -10.58
CA GLU A 25 -4.71 20.18 -11.36
C GLU A 25 -5.04 21.62 -10.96
N SER A 26 -5.02 21.90 -9.66
CA SER A 26 -5.24 23.26 -9.16
C SER A 26 -4.11 24.20 -9.59
N THR A 27 -2.86 23.73 -9.61
CA THR A 27 -1.72 24.51 -10.14
C THR A 27 -1.86 24.78 -11.64
N PHE A 28 -2.28 23.79 -12.43
CA PHE A 28 -2.50 23.94 -13.87
C PHE A 28 -3.62 24.94 -14.20
N ALA A 29 -4.70 24.92 -13.41
CA ALA A 29 -5.81 25.85 -13.55
C ALA A 29 -5.43 27.30 -13.20
N LEU A 30 -4.48 27.49 -12.28
CA LEU A 30 -3.99 28.79 -11.83
C LEU A 30 -2.76 29.29 -12.61
N ALA A 31 -2.30 28.54 -13.62
CA ALA A 31 -1.13 28.91 -14.41
C ALA A 31 -1.35 30.24 -15.17
N THR A 32 -0.32 31.10 -15.15
CA THR A 32 -0.34 32.42 -15.81
C THR A 32 0.79 32.50 -16.83
N PRO A 33 0.60 33.12 -18.02
CA PRO A 33 -0.56 33.94 -18.44
C PRO A 33 -1.76 33.14 -18.97
N LYS A 34 -1.62 31.84 -19.19
CA LYS A 34 -2.69 30.95 -19.69
C LYS A 34 -2.72 29.68 -18.87
N LEU A 35 -3.92 29.22 -18.51
CA LEU A 35 -4.14 27.94 -17.87
C LEU A 35 -3.60 26.78 -18.73
N ILE A 36 -3.14 25.71 -18.09
CA ILE A 36 -2.62 24.53 -18.76
C ILE A 36 -3.75 23.51 -18.92
N THR A 37 -4.19 23.29 -20.16
CA THR A 37 -5.19 22.26 -20.51
C THR A 37 -4.62 21.11 -21.33
N GLU A 38 -3.53 21.33 -22.04
CA GLU A 38 -3.00 20.33 -22.96
C GLU A 38 -2.43 19.12 -22.20
N SER A 39 -2.89 17.91 -22.58
CA SER A 39 -2.50 16.66 -21.93
C SER A 39 -0.99 16.43 -21.97
N LEU A 40 -0.34 16.66 -23.11
CA LEU A 40 1.11 16.52 -23.25
C LEU A 40 1.87 17.48 -22.32
N THR A 41 1.43 18.74 -22.23
CA THR A 41 2.04 19.73 -21.34
C THR A 41 1.90 19.32 -19.88
N LYS A 42 0.70 18.89 -19.43
CA LYS A 42 0.50 18.38 -18.07
C LYS A 42 1.38 17.16 -17.78
N TYR A 43 1.43 16.21 -18.71
CA TYR A 43 2.29 15.03 -18.62
C TYR A 43 3.76 15.41 -18.41
N ASN A 44 4.30 16.35 -19.19
CA ASN A 44 5.69 16.79 -19.06
C ASN A 44 5.98 17.39 -17.67
N TYR A 45 5.04 18.16 -17.11
CA TYR A 45 5.17 18.68 -15.74
C TYR A 45 5.21 17.57 -14.70
N ILE A 46 4.33 16.56 -14.82
CA ILE A 46 4.33 15.41 -13.91
C ILE A 46 5.66 14.67 -13.99
N VAL A 47 6.13 14.32 -15.20
CA VAL A 47 7.38 13.56 -15.39
C VAL A 47 8.57 14.31 -14.79
N ALA A 48 8.65 15.64 -14.99
CA ALA A 48 9.73 16.45 -14.44
C ALA A 48 9.77 16.51 -12.90
N HIS A 49 8.65 16.21 -12.23
CA HIS A 49 8.52 16.28 -10.76
C HIS A 49 8.36 14.91 -10.08
N LEU A 50 8.40 13.81 -10.84
CA LEU A 50 8.36 12.48 -10.28
C LEU A 50 9.72 12.11 -9.66
N PRO A 51 9.75 11.66 -8.40
CA PRO A 51 10.94 11.06 -7.81
C PRO A 51 11.38 9.80 -8.58
N PRO A 52 12.68 9.44 -8.58
CA PRO A 52 13.19 8.30 -9.34
C PRO A 52 12.53 6.94 -9.02
N ASP A 53 12.16 6.70 -7.76
CA ASP A 53 11.46 5.48 -7.34
C ASP A 53 10.06 5.39 -7.95
N SER A 54 9.33 6.50 -7.95
CA SER A 54 7.98 6.62 -8.51
C SER A 54 8.00 6.56 -10.04
N ALA A 55 8.97 7.21 -10.68
CA ALA A 55 9.21 7.10 -12.12
C ALA A 55 9.53 5.66 -12.55
N SER A 56 10.26 4.92 -11.71
CA SER A 56 10.59 3.51 -11.98
C SER A 56 9.36 2.61 -11.97
N LEU A 57 8.33 2.90 -11.15
CA LEU A 57 7.09 2.13 -11.10
C LEU A 57 6.28 2.19 -12.41
N VAL A 58 6.39 3.29 -13.15
CA VAL A 58 5.68 3.54 -14.41
C VAL A 58 6.64 3.68 -15.59
N ARG A 59 7.84 3.08 -15.51
CA ARG A 59 8.90 3.22 -16.51
C ARG A 59 8.42 2.94 -17.94
N ASP A 60 7.67 1.86 -18.14
CA ASP A 60 7.09 1.49 -19.43
C ASP A 60 6.17 2.58 -20.01
N VAL A 61 5.36 3.21 -19.16
CA VAL A 61 4.47 4.34 -19.53
C VAL A 61 5.29 5.58 -19.89
N LEU A 62 6.42 5.80 -19.22
CA LEU A 62 7.32 6.91 -19.54
C LEU A 62 8.09 6.69 -20.85
N MET A 63 8.52 5.46 -21.11
CA MET A 63 9.24 5.11 -22.33
C MET A 63 8.33 5.04 -23.56
N HIS A 64 7.04 4.74 -23.36
CA HIS A 64 6.04 4.64 -24.41
C HIS A 64 4.77 5.40 -24.00
N PRO A 65 4.81 6.75 -24.00
CA PRO A 65 3.65 7.54 -23.63
C PRO A 65 2.49 7.34 -24.61
N ASP A 66 1.28 7.39 -24.08
CA ASP A 66 0.06 7.32 -24.90
C ASP A 66 -0.01 8.52 -25.85
N ALA A 67 -0.38 8.28 -27.11
CA ALA A 67 -0.39 9.31 -28.15
C ALA A 67 -1.57 10.29 -28.03
N THR A 68 -2.65 9.91 -27.36
CA THR A 68 -3.92 10.67 -27.34
C THR A 68 -4.10 11.38 -26.01
N ASN A 69 -3.83 10.71 -24.89
CA ASN A 69 -4.00 11.27 -23.56
C ASN A 69 -2.94 10.74 -22.57
N PRO A 70 -1.67 11.15 -22.73
CA PRO A 70 -0.57 10.68 -21.90
C PRO A 70 -0.77 11.02 -20.41
N TYR A 71 -1.41 12.16 -20.10
CA TYR A 71 -1.67 12.57 -18.73
C TYR A 71 -2.67 11.67 -17.99
N ALA A 72 -3.79 11.32 -18.61
CA ALA A 72 -4.76 10.42 -17.97
C ALA A 72 -4.16 9.02 -17.77
N LYS A 73 -3.34 8.55 -18.73
CA LYS A 73 -2.69 7.24 -18.65
C LYS A 73 -1.69 7.18 -17.49
N ILE A 74 -0.81 8.18 -17.34
CA ILE A 74 0.18 8.17 -16.25
C ILE A 74 -0.48 8.27 -14.86
N ILE A 75 -1.56 9.04 -14.71
CA ILE A 75 -2.30 9.11 -13.43
C ILE A 75 -2.82 7.73 -13.06
N ASN A 76 -3.53 7.07 -13.98
CA ASN A 76 -4.16 5.78 -13.74
C ASN A 76 -3.12 4.72 -13.36
N GLU A 77 -2.05 4.61 -14.15
CA GLU A 77 -1.00 3.61 -13.91
C GLU A 77 -0.23 3.89 -12.62
N LEU A 78 0.10 5.16 -12.32
CA LEU A 78 0.86 5.49 -11.12
C LEU A 78 0.05 5.23 -9.84
N VAL A 79 -1.25 5.57 -9.84
CA VAL A 79 -2.15 5.33 -8.70
C VAL A 79 -2.33 3.82 -8.48
N ASN A 80 -2.62 3.07 -9.55
CA ASN A 80 -2.83 1.62 -9.44
C ASN A 80 -1.58 0.91 -8.94
N ARG A 81 -0.43 1.16 -9.57
CA ARG A 81 0.82 0.47 -9.22
C ARG A 81 1.36 0.88 -7.86
N SER A 82 1.16 2.14 -7.45
CA SER A 82 1.49 2.57 -6.08
C SER A 82 0.60 1.86 -5.05
N GLY A 83 -0.68 1.67 -5.37
CA GLY A 83 -1.60 0.86 -4.59
C GLY A 83 -1.14 -0.59 -4.47
N GLU A 84 -0.86 -1.26 -5.60
CA GLU A 84 -0.35 -2.63 -5.64
C GLU A 84 0.96 -2.80 -4.87
N LEU A 85 1.91 -1.87 -5.02
CA LEU A 85 3.16 -1.89 -4.26
C LEU A 85 2.90 -1.80 -2.76
N SER A 86 2.04 -0.87 -2.34
CA SER A 86 1.66 -0.72 -0.93
C SER A 86 1.00 -2.00 -0.41
N GLN A 87 0.14 -2.63 -1.22
CA GLN A 87 -0.47 -3.89 -0.86
C GLN A 87 0.57 -5.01 -0.70
N GLN A 88 1.51 -5.12 -1.64
CA GLN A 88 2.61 -6.09 -1.57
C GLN A 88 3.51 -5.86 -0.36
N GLU A 89 3.81 -4.62 -0.01
CA GLU A 89 4.58 -4.26 1.19
C GLU A 89 3.84 -4.71 2.45
N ILE A 90 2.53 -4.45 2.54
CA ILE A 90 1.70 -4.91 3.66
C ILE A 90 1.67 -6.46 3.71
N TRP A 91 1.51 -7.13 2.57
CA TRP A 91 1.58 -8.59 2.49
C TRP A 91 2.94 -9.13 2.94
N LYS A 92 4.05 -8.51 2.54
CA LYS A 92 5.39 -8.89 2.99
C LYS A 92 5.56 -8.69 4.49
N LEU A 93 5.03 -7.60 5.06
CA LEU A 93 5.03 -7.40 6.51
C LEU A 93 4.22 -8.50 7.21
N LEU A 94 3.03 -8.80 6.69
CA LEU A 94 2.15 -9.85 7.18
C LEU A 94 2.72 -11.27 7.03
N SER A 95 3.62 -11.50 6.07
CA SER A 95 4.30 -12.78 5.77
C SER A 95 5.75 -12.89 6.25
N GLY A 96 6.40 -11.79 6.68
CA GLY A 96 7.79 -11.76 7.16
C GLY A 96 8.01 -11.64 8.68
N GLU A 97 7.01 -11.23 9.46
CA GLU A 97 7.14 -11.10 10.92
C GLU A 97 7.16 -12.45 11.66
N GLU A 98 8.33 -13.02 12.01
CA GLU A 98 8.41 -14.16 12.92
C GLU A 98 7.93 -13.78 14.34
N LEU A 99 7.27 -14.70 15.05
CA LEU A 99 6.70 -14.45 16.39
C LEU A 99 7.76 -13.94 17.39
N GLY A 100 9.02 -14.38 17.25
CA GLY A 100 10.16 -13.98 18.08
C GLY A 100 9.81 -13.97 19.58
N SER A 101 10.15 -12.87 20.26
CA SER A 101 9.77 -12.60 21.66
C SER A 101 8.50 -11.74 21.81
N ARG A 102 7.77 -11.47 20.72
CA ARG A 102 6.57 -10.62 20.75
C ARG A 102 5.37 -11.40 21.27
N LYS A 103 4.55 -10.75 22.09
CA LYS A 103 3.29 -11.33 22.58
C LYS A 103 2.35 -11.62 21.39
N PRO A 104 1.79 -12.84 21.26
CA PRO A 104 0.91 -13.23 20.16
C PRO A 104 -0.30 -12.29 19.97
N SER A 105 -0.83 -11.72 21.06
CA SER A 105 -1.96 -10.78 21.02
C SER A 105 -1.63 -9.45 20.36
N LYS A 106 -0.41 -8.93 20.56
CA LYS A 106 0.04 -7.67 19.94
C LYS A 106 0.30 -7.87 18.45
N LEU A 107 0.87 -9.02 18.08
CA LEU A 107 1.04 -9.42 16.69
C LEU A 107 -0.31 -9.54 15.97
N LEU A 108 -1.27 -10.28 16.55
CA LEU A 108 -2.59 -10.46 15.95
C LEU A 108 -3.33 -9.14 15.75
N ARG A 109 -3.22 -8.20 16.70
CA ARG A 109 -3.81 -6.86 16.57
C ARG A 109 -3.20 -6.08 15.40
N ASN A 110 -1.88 -6.12 15.26
CA ASN A 110 -1.18 -5.45 14.16
C ASN A 110 -1.55 -6.08 12.81
N MET A 111 -1.57 -7.42 12.73
CA MET A 111 -1.98 -8.14 11.53
C MET A 111 -3.42 -7.81 11.13
N LYS A 112 -4.36 -7.73 12.10
CA LYS A 112 -5.74 -7.28 11.86
C LYS A 112 -5.81 -5.86 11.31
N GLN A 113 -4.96 -4.96 11.79
CA GLN A 113 -4.93 -3.58 11.30
C GLN A 113 -4.42 -3.51 9.85
N CYS A 114 -3.38 -4.27 9.53
CA CYS A 114 -2.83 -4.40 8.17
C CYS A 114 -3.78 -5.16 7.21
N ALA A 115 -4.54 -6.13 7.71
CA ALA A 115 -5.50 -6.90 6.93
C ALA A 115 -6.70 -6.05 6.45
N LYS A 116 -7.11 -5.04 7.23
CA LYS A 116 -8.19 -4.12 6.85
C LYS A 116 -7.89 -3.35 5.56
N SER A 117 -6.63 -2.96 5.34
CA SER A 117 -6.20 -2.29 4.11
C SER A 117 -6.13 -3.21 2.88
N LEU A 118 -6.12 -4.53 3.10
CA LEU A 118 -5.96 -5.55 2.06
C LEU A 118 -7.24 -6.35 1.77
N ASN A 119 -8.35 -6.06 2.46
CA ASN A 119 -9.58 -6.85 2.41
C ASN A 119 -9.34 -8.37 2.61
N ILE A 120 -8.39 -8.73 3.48
CA ILE A 120 -8.08 -10.13 3.78
C ILE A 120 -9.23 -10.74 4.60
N ASP A 121 -9.74 -11.89 4.15
CA ASP A 121 -10.76 -12.64 4.90
C ASP A 121 -10.17 -13.20 6.20
N ASN A 122 -11.03 -13.38 7.20
CA ASN A 122 -10.67 -14.00 8.47
C ASN A 122 -9.97 -15.35 8.27
N LYS A 123 -10.38 -16.19 7.31
CA LYS A 123 -9.70 -17.48 7.10
C LYS A 123 -8.23 -17.30 6.69
N GLN A 124 -7.97 -16.41 5.73
CA GLN A 124 -6.62 -16.08 5.27
C GLN A 124 -5.78 -15.46 6.39
N MET A 125 -6.40 -14.62 7.23
CA MET A 125 -5.74 -14.06 8.41
C MET A 125 -5.34 -15.14 9.43
N THR A 126 -6.18 -16.16 9.65
CA THR A 126 -5.86 -17.30 10.52
C THR A 126 -4.63 -18.05 10.00
N GLU A 127 -4.62 -18.37 8.71
CA GLU A 127 -3.53 -19.11 8.08
C GLU A 127 -2.20 -18.34 8.16
N LEU A 128 -2.22 -17.04 7.84
CA LEU A 128 -1.05 -16.18 7.98
C LEU A 128 -0.56 -16.10 9.43
N PHE A 129 -1.47 -16.06 10.41
CA PHE A 129 -1.11 -16.00 11.82
C PHE A 129 -0.51 -17.33 12.31
N LEU A 130 -1.03 -18.48 11.84
CA LEU A 130 -0.50 -19.80 12.19
C LEU A 130 0.89 -20.03 11.61
N GLN A 131 1.15 -19.57 10.38
CA GLN A 131 2.48 -19.64 9.74
C GLN A 131 3.59 -18.94 10.54
N ARG A 132 3.25 -18.13 11.54
CA ARG A 132 4.19 -17.42 12.42
C ARG A 132 4.76 -18.30 13.54
N PHE A 133 4.10 -19.41 13.86
CA PHE A 133 4.51 -20.29 14.93
C PHE A 133 5.49 -21.36 14.42
N PRO A 134 6.38 -21.90 15.27
CA PRO A 134 7.18 -23.07 14.92
C PRO A 134 6.30 -24.25 14.48
N SER A 135 6.79 -25.09 13.58
CA SER A 135 6.02 -26.21 13.01
C SER A 135 5.39 -27.11 14.08
N SER A 136 6.09 -27.32 15.22
CA SER A 136 5.57 -28.07 16.36
C SER A 136 4.28 -27.48 16.94
N VAL A 137 4.21 -26.16 17.08
CA VAL A 137 3.03 -25.44 17.58
C VAL A 137 1.92 -25.41 16.52
N GLN A 138 2.28 -25.30 15.24
CA GLN A 138 1.30 -25.38 14.15
C GLN A 138 0.58 -26.73 14.14
N THR A 139 1.31 -27.85 14.20
CA THR A 139 0.72 -29.20 14.21
C THR A 139 -0.28 -29.38 15.34
N ILE A 140 0.05 -28.87 16.54
CA ILE A 140 -0.82 -28.94 17.71
C ILE A 140 -2.05 -28.04 17.51
N LEU A 141 -1.87 -26.79 17.08
CA LEU A 141 -2.98 -25.86 16.88
C LEU A 141 -3.95 -26.34 15.80
N THR A 142 -3.45 -26.92 14.71
CA THR A 142 -4.25 -27.51 13.64
C THR A 142 -5.02 -28.75 14.12
N ALA A 143 -4.44 -29.56 15.02
CA ALA A 143 -5.11 -30.74 15.59
C ALA A 143 -6.17 -30.37 16.65
N VAL A 144 -5.97 -29.26 17.38
CA VAL A 144 -6.81 -28.86 18.52
C VAL A 144 -8.00 -27.98 18.11
N SER A 145 -8.03 -27.44 16.89
CA SER A 145 -8.85 -26.27 16.62
C SER A 145 -9.44 -26.20 15.21
N ASP A 146 -10.77 -26.30 15.11
CA ASP A 146 -11.57 -25.57 14.13
C ASP A 146 -11.44 -24.06 14.41
N LEU A 147 -10.29 -23.45 14.08
CA LEU A 147 -9.99 -22.03 14.31
C LEU A 147 -10.86 -21.15 13.40
N THR A 148 -12.13 -21.03 13.75
CA THR A 148 -12.92 -19.88 13.35
C THR A 148 -12.45 -18.71 14.22
N LEU A 149 -11.77 -17.72 13.64
CA LEU A 149 -11.42 -16.45 14.30
C LEU A 149 -12.65 -15.62 14.75
N ASN A 150 -13.84 -16.21 14.77
CA ASN A 150 -15.13 -15.58 15.04
C ASN A 150 -15.59 -15.65 16.50
N LYS A 151 -14.90 -16.39 17.39
CA LYS A 151 -15.26 -16.43 18.81
C LYS A 151 -14.24 -15.68 19.64
N ASP A 152 -14.59 -14.42 19.90
CA ASP A 152 -14.10 -13.51 20.94
C ASP A 152 -12.59 -13.43 21.18
N HIS A 153 -12.09 -12.19 21.23
CA HIS A 153 -10.70 -11.84 21.53
C HIS A 153 -10.13 -12.52 22.79
N ASN A 154 -10.98 -12.99 23.71
CA ASN A 154 -10.57 -13.70 24.93
C ASN A 154 -10.32 -15.22 24.75
N TYR A 155 -10.97 -15.91 23.80
CA TYR A 155 -10.84 -17.37 23.68
C TYR A 155 -9.54 -17.81 22.99
N MET A 156 -9.08 -17.06 21.99
CA MET A 156 -7.76 -17.28 21.37
C MET A 156 -6.61 -16.95 22.34
N HIS A 157 -6.79 -15.92 23.16
CA HIS A 157 -5.83 -15.52 24.19
C HIS A 157 -5.64 -16.64 25.22
N LEU A 158 -6.73 -17.25 25.69
CA LEU A 158 -6.67 -18.33 26.68
C LEU A 158 -6.05 -19.61 26.12
N LYS A 159 -6.38 -20.04 24.90
CA LYS A 159 -5.80 -21.27 24.32
C LYS A 159 -4.31 -21.14 24.00
N ILE A 160 -3.88 -19.99 23.45
CA ILE A 160 -2.46 -19.76 23.12
C ILE A 160 -1.64 -19.54 24.40
N ILE A 161 -2.16 -18.82 25.40
CA ILE A 161 -1.47 -18.62 26.69
C ILE A 161 -1.37 -19.90 27.49
N PHE A 162 -2.42 -20.74 27.53
CA PHE A 162 -2.34 -22.04 28.19
C PHE A 162 -1.29 -22.95 27.55
N PHE A 163 -1.18 -22.93 26.21
CA PHE A 163 -0.19 -23.74 25.50
C PHE A 163 1.24 -23.24 25.69
N TYR A 164 1.47 -21.93 25.68
CA TYR A 164 2.81 -21.34 25.77
C TYR A 164 3.36 -21.23 27.21
N ASN A 165 2.54 -21.43 28.25
CA ASN A 165 2.98 -21.47 29.65
C ASN A 165 3.05 -22.89 30.23
N SER A 166 2.87 -23.94 29.42
CA SER A 166 3.02 -25.35 29.83
C SER A 166 4.32 -26.02 29.33
N PHE A 167 5.26 -25.25 28.78
CA PHE A 167 6.63 -25.70 28.48
C PHE A 167 7.64 -24.64 28.89
#